data_AF-A0A8D2PU42-F1
#
_entry.id   AF-A0A8D2PU42-F1
#
_cell.length_a   1.000
_cell.length_b   1.000
_cell.length_c   1.000
_cell.angle_alpha   90.00
_cell.angle_beta   90.00
_cell.angle_gamma   90.00
#
_symmetry.space_group_name_H-M   'P 1'
#
loop_
_entity.id
_entity.type
_entity.pdbx_description
1 polymer ?
#
loop_
_entity_poly.entity_id
_entity_poly.type
_entity_poly.pdbx_seq_one_letter_code
_entity_poly.pdbx_strand_id
1 'polypeptide(L)'
;MSPGSSNACEKTSFAFLRQELPVRLSNIMKEINLLPDRVLRTPSVQLVQSWYVQSLLDIMEFHDKDPEDQATLGQFTNALVTIRNRHNDVVPTMAQGVIEYKETYGDDPVSNQNIQYFLDRFYLSRISIRMLINQHTLLFDGSTNPAHPKHIGSIDPHCNVANVVRDAYNMAKLLCDKYYMASPELEIEEVNACNSEQPVNIVYVPSHLYHMLFELFKNAMRATVESHENSPRLPAIRVMVALGQEDLSIRMSDRGMGVPLRKIERLFSYMYSTAPTPQ
;
A
#
# COMPACT_ATOMS: atom_id res chain seq x y z
N MET A 1 18.98 -4.36 20.48
CA MET A 1 18.61 -5.43 19.53
C MET A 1 17.18 -5.82 19.81
N SER A 2 16.28 -5.76 18.82
CA SER A 2 14.89 -6.23 18.98
C SER A 2 14.87 -7.78 18.98
N PRO A 3 14.02 -8.44 19.76
CA PRO A 3 14.03 -9.89 19.92
C PRO A 3 13.79 -10.67 18.61
N GLY A 4 13.17 -10.05 17.60
CA GLY A 4 13.02 -10.63 16.26
C GLY A 4 14.31 -10.66 15.43
N SER A 5 15.22 -9.71 15.64
CA SER A 5 16.50 -9.64 14.91
C SER A 5 17.55 -10.63 15.40
N SER A 6 17.51 -11.03 16.68
CA SER A 6 18.50 -11.93 17.27
C SER A 6 18.34 -13.41 16.87
N ASN A 7 17.17 -13.79 16.35
CA ASN A 7 16.82 -15.16 15.96
C ASN A 7 16.46 -15.30 14.48
N ALA A 8 16.65 -14.25 13.67
CA ALA A 8 16.32 -14.31 12.25
C ALA A 8 17.32 -15.23 11.51
N CYS A 9 16.82 -16.29 10.88
CA CYS A 9 17.64 -17.24 10.13
C CYS A 9 17.43 -17.05 8.62
N GLU A 10 18.44 -16.49 7.95
CA GLU A 10 18.40 -16.19 6.51
C GLU A 10 18.10 -17.44 5.66
N LYS A 11 18.70 -18.58 6.01
CA LYS A 11 18.48 -19.87 5.33
C LYS A 11 17.01 -20.31 5.34
N THR A 12 16.35 -20.17 6.49
CA THR A 12 14.92 -20.50 6.62
C THR A 12 14.07 -19.53 5.81
N SER A 13 14.43 -18.24 5.80
CA SER A 13 13.73 -17.23 4.99
C SER A 13 13.89 -17.50 3.50
N PHE A 14 15.10 -17.81 3.04
CA PHE A 14 15.39 -18.22 1.66
C PHE A 14 14.59 -19.46 1.26
N ALA A 15 14.65 -20.53 2.06
CA ALA A 15 13.96 -21.78 1.77
C ALA A 15 12.43 -21.61 1.67
N PHE A 16 11.86 -20.74 2.51
CA PHE A 16 10.45 -20.37 2.44
C PHE A 16 10.14 -19.54 1.19
N LEU A 17 10.88 -18.44 0.94
CA LEU A 17 10.56 -17.48 -0.11
C LEU A 17 10.80 -18.02 -1.52
N ARG A 18 11.79 -18.88 -1.73
CA ARG A 18 12.02 -19.53 -3.03
C ARG A 18 10.88 -20.45 -3.45
N GLN A 19 10.02 -20.86 -2.51
CA GLN A 19 8.82 -21.65 -2.79
C GLN A 19 7.55 -20.79 -2.78
N GLU A 20 7.39 -19.92 -1.79
CA GLU A 20 6.17 -19.14 -1.58
C GLU A 20 6.00 -18.03 -2.64
N LEU A 21 7.09 -17.35 -3.04
CA LEU A 21 7.00 -16.28 -4.05
C LEU A 21 6.55 -16.81 -5.42
N PRO A 22 7.11 -17.91 -5.97
CA PRO A 22 6.60 -18.51 -7.20
C PRO A 22 5.13 -18.92 -7.11
N VAL A 23 4.67 -19.42 -5.97
CA VAL A 23 3.26 -19.77 -5.75
C VAL A 23 2.37 -18.54 -5.87
N ARG A 24 2.71 -17.44 -5.19
CA ARG A 24 1.92 -16.19 -5.24
C ARG A 24 1.93 -15.56 -6.63
N LEU A 25 3.10 -15.48 -7.26
CA LEU A 25 3.25 -14.98 -8.63
C LEU A 25 2.43 -15.79 -9.62
N SER A 26 2.52 -17.13 -9.55
CA SER A 26 1.78 -18.01 -10.46
C SER A 26 0.26 -17.92 -10.28
N ASN A 27 -0.22 -17.83 -9.04
CA ASN A 27 -1.65 -17.66 -8.76
C ASN A 27 -2.18 -16.35 -9.36
N ILE A 28 -1.49 -15.23 -9.13
CA ILE A 28 -1.98 -13.96 -9.68
C ILE A 28 -1.81 -13.86 -11.20
N MET A 29 -0.77 -14.47 -11.77
CA MET A 29 -0.62 -14.59 -13.23
C MET A 29 -1.76 -15.38 -13.88
N LYS A 30 -2.24 -16.44 -13.23
CA LYS A 30 -3.42 -17.17 -13.69
C LYS A 30 -4.66 -16.29 -13.67
N GLU A 31 -4.84 -15.48 -12.62
CA GLU A 31 -5.97 -14.54 -12.55
C GLU A 31 -5.89 -13.42 -13.59
N ILE A 32 -4.68 -12.91 -13.88
CA ILE A 32 -4.47 -11.97 -15.00
C ILE A 32 -5.00 -12.59 -16.29
N ASN A 33 -4.65 -13.85 -16.58
CA ASN A 33 -5.09 -14.55 -17.79
C ASN A 33 -6.60 -14.82 -17.85
N LEU A 34 -7.34 -14.63 -16.76
CA LEU A 34 -8.81 -14.74 -16.72
C LEU A 34 -9.51 -13.40 -16.96
N LEU A 35 -8.77 -12.30 -17.09
CA LEU A 35 -9.35 -11.02 -17.50
C LEU A 35 -9.94 -11.12 -18.91
N PRO A 36 -10.93 -10.28 -19.24
CA PRO A 36 -11.44 -10.20 -20.61
C PRO A 36 -10.31 -9.95 -21.61
N ASP A 37 -10.34 -10.64 -22.76
CA ASP A 37 -9.35 -10.49 -23.84
C ASP A 37 -9.08 -9.03 -24.23
N ARG A 38 -10.12 -8.19 -24.16
CA ARG A 38 -10.04 -6.76 -24.45
C ARG A 38 -9.10 -6.02 -23.49
N VAL A 39 -9.10 -6.40 -22.20
CA VAL A 39 -8.20 -5.85 -21.18
C VAL A 39 -6.81 -6.44 -21.33
N LEU A 40 -6.70 -7.75 -21.56
CA LEU A 40 -5.42 -8.45 -21.76
C LEU A 40 -4.61 -7.94 -22.96
N ARG A 41 -5.28 -7.41 -23.98
CA ARG A 41 -4.62 -6.85 -25.18
C ARG A 41 -4.10 -5.43 -24.99
N THR A 42 -4.40 -4.78 -23.87
CA THR A 42 -3.89 -3.44 -23.60
C THR A 42 -2.37 -3.49 -23.35
N PRO A 43 -1.57 -2.63 -23.99
CA PRO A 43 -0.11 -2.65 -23.85
C PRO A 43 0.36 -2.61 -22.40
N SER A 44 -0.33 -1.83 -21.57
CA SER A 44 0.00 -1.68 -20.16
C SER A 44 -0.20 -2.98 -19.36
N VAL A 45 -1.26 -3.75 -19.62
CA VAL A 45 -1.48 -5.05 -18.96
C VAL A 45 -0.44 -6.07 -19.41
N GLN A 46 -0.09 -6.10 -20.70
CA GLN A 46 0.95 -6.98 -21.24
C GLN A 46 2.32 -6.68 -20.63
N LEU A 47 2.64 -5.40 -20.45
CA LEU A 47 3.88 -4.98 -19.79
C LEU A 47 3.94 -5.50 -18.35
N VAL A 48 2.87 -5.34 -17.58
CA VAL A 48 2.78 -5.88 -16.22
C VAL A 48 2.93 -7.40 -16.23
N GLN A 49 2.24 -8.10 -17.13
CA GLN A 49 2.34 -9.56 -17.27
C GLN A 49 3.80 -9.99 -17.53
N SER A 50 4.52 -9.28 -18.40
CA SER A 50 5.93 -9.55 -18.69
C SER A 50 6.81 -9.42 -17.45
N TRP A 51 6.55 -8.44 -16.57
CA TRP A 51 7.30 -8.26 -15.33
C TRP A 51 7.07 -9.41 -14.35
N TYR A 52 5.84 -9.91 -14.25
CA TYR A 52 5.51 -11.07 -13.41
C TYR A 52 6.17 -12.35 -13.95
N VAL A 53 6.14 -12.58 -15.26
CA VAL A 53 6.83 -13.71 -15.91
C VAL A 53 8.33 -13.65 -15.62
N GLN A 54 8.98 -12.51 -15.86
CA GLN A 54 10.42 -12.37 -15.60
C GLN A 54 10.75 -12.62 -14.13
N SER A 55 9.94 -12.09 -13.20
CA SER A 55 10.19 -12.25 -11.77
C SER A 55 10.00 -13.69 -11.30
N LEU A 56 9.06 -14.42 -11.90
CA LEU A 56 8.90 -15.85 -11.65
C LEU A 56 10.14 -16.62 -12.10
N LEU A 57 10.61 -16.37 -13.33
CA LEU A 57 11.80 -17.02 -13.88
C LEU A 57 13.04 -16.73 -13.03
N ASP A 58 13.25 -15.46 -12.65
CA ASP A 58 14.37 -15.04 -11.79
C ASP A 58 14.40 -15.83 -10.47
N ILE A 59 13.23 -16.07 -9.84
CA ILE A 59 13.17 -16.82 -8.57
C ILE A 59 13.34 -18.33 -8.80
N MET A 60 12.83 -18.86 -9.91
CA MET A 60 12.93 -20.29 -10.23
C MET A 60 14.38 -20.75 -10.39
N GLU A 61 15.31 -19.85 -10.77
CA GLU A 61 16.75 -20.15 -10.79
C GLU A 61 17.31 -20.58 -9.43
N PHE A 62 16.61 -20.28 -8.32
CA PHE A 62 17.03 -20.60 -6.96
C PHE A 62 16.37 -21.88 -6.40
N HIS A 63 15.51 -22.56 -7.17
CA HIS A 63 14.74 -23.70 -6.67
C HIS A 63 15.64 -24.84 -6.17
N ASP A 64 16.64 -25.21 -6.98
CA ASP A 64 17.56 -26.32 -6.69
C ASP A 64 18.89 -25.86 -6.07
N LYS A 65 19.04 -24.55 -5.75
CA LYS A 65 20.29 -24.04 -5.16
C LYS A 65 20.42 -24.43 -3.68
N ASP A 66 21.65 -24.58 -3.23
CA ASP A 66 21.96 -24.98 -1.85
C ASP A 66 21.73 -23.81 -0.87
N PRO A 67 20.85 -23.95 0.15
CA PRO A 67 20.64 -22.92 1.17
C PRO A 67 21.83 -22.72 2.13
N GLU A 68 22.83 -23.61 2.12
CA GLU A 68 24.04 -23.48 2.93
C GLU A 68 25.08 -22.53 2.30
N ASP A 69 25.02 -22.33 0.98
CA ASP A 69 25.94 -21.47 0.25
C ASP A 69 25.63 -19.98 0.44
N GLN A 70 26.55 -19.26 1.07
CA GLN A 70 26.45 -17.82 1.32
C GLN A 70 26.39 -16.99 0.03
N ALA A 71 27.06 -17.43 -1.04
CA ALA A 71 27.00 -16.72 -2.33
C ALA A 71 25.59 -16.80 -2.93
N THR A 72 24.95 -17.97 -2.83
CA THR A 72 23.55 -18.16 -3.23
C THR A 72 22.60 -17.25 -2.44
N LEU A 73 22.76 -17.13 -1.13
CA LEU A 73 21.91 -16.26 -0.30
C LEU A 73 22.05 -14.78 -0.70
N GLY A 74 23.29 -14.30 -0.87
CA GLY A 74 23.55 -12.94 -1.33
C GLY A 74 22.99 -12.66 -2.73
N GLN A 75 23.11 -13.61 -3.66
CA GLN A 75 22.50 -13.51 -5.00
C GLN A 75 20.97 -13.47 -4.93
N PHE A 76 20.36 -14.24 -4.03
CA PHE A 76 18.91 -14.26 -3.85
C PHE A 76 18.38 -12.91 -3.34
N THR A 77 19.04 -12.32 -2.33
CA THR A 77 18.69 -10.99 -1.83
C THR A 77 18.76 -9.94 -2.94
N ASN A 78 19.81 -9.97 -3.77
CA ASN A 78 19.94 -9.08 -4.93
C ASN A 78 18.85 -9.29 -5.98
N ALA A 79 18.45 -10.53 -6.24
CA ALA A 79 17.32 -10.85 -7.12
C ALA A 79 16.01 -10.28 -6.58
N LEU A 80 15.75 -10.41 -5.27
CA LEU A 80 14.57 -9.82 -4.63
C LEU A 80 14.54 -8.28 -4.72
N VAL A 81 15.69 -7.63 -4.54
CA VAL A 81 15.82 -6.16 -4.73
C VAL A 81 15.50 -5.78 -6.18
N THR A 82 16.00 -6.54 -7.15
CA THR A 82 15.73 -6.32 -8.58
C THR A 82 14.25 -6.47 -8.90
N ILE A 83 13.61 -7.52 -8.38
CA ILE A 83 12.17 -7.76 -8.52
C ILE A 83 11.35 -6.62 -7.90
N ARG A 84 11.71 -6.19 -6.68
CA ARG A 84 11.05 -5.05 -6.03
C ARG A 84 11.09 -3.80 -6.91
N ASN A 85 12.25 -3.49 -7.47
CA ASN A 85 12.45 -2.31 -8.30
C ASN A 85 11.69 -2.40 -9.63
N ARG A 86 11.70 -3.58 -10.28
CA ARG A 86 10.91 -3.85 -11.50
C ARG A 86 9.41 -3.63 -11.28
N HIS A 87 8.92 -3.96 -10.09
CA HIS A 87 7.49 -3.89 -9.75
C HIS A 87 7.06 -2.52 -9.20
N ASN A 88 7.93 -1.50 -9.16
CA ASN A 88 7.61 -0.19 -8.58
C ASN A 88 6.36 0.45 -9.23
N ASP A 89 6.29 0.42 -10.57
CA ASP A 89 5.26 1.11 -11.35
C ASP A 89 4.06 0.22 -11.70
N VAL A 90 3.94 -0.97 -11.13
CA VAL A 90 2.82 -1.90 -11.40
C VAL A 90 1.45 -1.26 -11.14
N VAL A 91 1.31 -0.44 -10.09
CA VAL A 91 0.02 0.21 -9.76
C VAL A 91 -0.39 1.21 -10.84
N PRO A 92 0.42 2.24 -11.15
CA PRO A 92 0.07 3.19 -12.21
C PRO A 92 -0.02 2.52 -13.59
N THR A 93 0.83 1.55 -13.93
CA THR A 93 0.75 0.85 -15.21
C THR A 93 -0.53 0.02 -15.33
N MET A 94 -0.95 -0.72 -14.28
CA MET A 94 -2.25 -1.42 -14.33
C MET A 94 -3.42 -0.45 -14.47
N ALA A 95 -3.40 0.67 -13.73
CA ALA A 95 -4.43 1.69 -13.86
C ALA A 95 -4.50 2.24 -15.30
N GLN A 96 -3.35 2.45 -15.94
CA GLN A 96 -3.27 2.86 -17.34
C GLN A 96 -3.88 1.84 -18.29
N GLY A 97 -3.65 0.54 -18.09
CA GLY A 97 -4.28 -0.51 -18.91
C GLY A 97 -5.81 -0.56 -18.78
N VAL A 98 -6.32 -0.24 -17.61
CA VAL A 98 -7.76 -0.12 -17.37
C VAL A 98 -8.34 1.13 -18.06
N ILE A 99 -7.59 2.24 -18.07
CA ILE A 99 -7.95 3.46 -18.82
C ILE A 99 -7.95 3.18 -20.33
N GLU A 100 -6.90 2.54 -20.87
CA GLU A 100 -6.79 2.14 -22.28
C GLU A 100 -7.99 1.29 -22.72
N TYR A 101 -8.40 0.34 -21.88
CA TYR A 101 -9.59 -0.48 -22.11
C TYR A 101 -10.87 0.38 -22.18
N LYS A 102 -11.06 1.28 -21.19
CA LYS A 102 -12.26 2.12 -21.08
C LYS A 102 -12.40 3.08 -22.25
N GLU A 103 -11.31 3.69 -22.70
CA GLU A 103 -11.28 4.62 -23.82
C GLU A 103 -11.61 3.91 -25.14
N THR A 104 -11.17 2.66 -25.30
CA THR A 104 -11.35 1.88 -26.53
C THR A 104 -12.73 1.23 -26.63
N TYR A 105 -13.23 0.68 -25.52
CA TYR A 105 -14.41 -0.20 -25.54
C TYR A 105 -15.63 0.36 -24.79
N GLY A 106 -15.47 1.49 -24.09
CA GLY A 106 -16.52 2.11 -23.30
C GLY A 106 -16.77 1.42 -21.96
N ASP A 107 -17.93 1.72 -21.38
CA ASP A 107 -18.32 1.27 -20.05
C ASP A 107 -19.26 0.05 -20.15
N ASP A 108 -18.78 -1.12 -19.72
CA ASP A 108 -19.57 -2.36 -19.67
C ASP A 108 -19.72 -2.85 -18.22
N PRO A 109 -20.94 -2.90 -17.66
CA PRO A 109 -21.15 -3.24 -16.25
C PRO A 109 -20.60 -4.61 -15.84
N VAL A 110 -20.71 -5.62 -16.72
CA VAL A 110 -20.24 -6.98 -16.44
C VAL A 110 -18.71 -7.01 -16.40
N SER A 111 -18.06 -6.42 -17.39
CA SER A 111 -16.60 -6.29 -17.43
C SER A 111 -16.08 -5.48 -16.24
N ASN A 112 -16.77 -4.39 -15.86
CA ASN A 112 -16.39 -3.58 -14.71
C ASN A 112 -16.40 -4.36 -13.40
N GLN A 113 -17.41 -5.22 -13.17
CA GLN A 113 -17.46 -6.06 -11.97
C GLN A 113 -16.30 -7.07 -11.95
N ASN A 114 -15.98 -7.67 -13.10
CA ASN A 114 -14.87 -8.62 -13.21
C ASN A 114 -13.51 -7.93 -13.01
N ILE A 115 -13.33 -6.74 -13.59
CA ILE A 115 -12.12 -5.93 -13.43
C ILE A 115 -11.97 -5.49 -11.96
N GLN A 116 -13.05 -5.04 -11.32
CA GLN A 116 -13.04 -4.66 -9.90
C GLN A 116 -12.58 -5.83 -9.01
N TYR A 117 -13.22 -7.00 -9.16
CA TYR A 117 -12.87 -8.20 -8.41
C TYR A 117 -11.40 -8.60 -8.61
N PHE A 118 -10.93 -8.55 -9.87
CA PHE A 118 -9.54 -8.83 -10.19
C PHE A 118 -8.58 -7.84 -9.52
N LEU A 119 -8.85 -6.52 -9.62
CA LEU A 119 -7.94 -5.49 -9.12
C LEU A 119 -7.79 -5.55 -7.59
N ASP A 120 -8.88 -5.81 -6.86
CA ASP A 120 -8.84 -5.99 -5.41
C ASP A 120 -7.86 -7.13 -5.03
N ARG A 121 -7.97 -8.27 -5.70
CA ARG A 121 -7.11 -9.45 -5.48
C ARG A 121 -5.69 -9.22 -5.96
N PHE A 122 -5.52 -8.56 -7.10
CA PHE A 122 -4.23 -8.24 -7.69
C PHE A 122 -3.41 -7.32 -6.78
N TYR A 123 -4.01 -6.23 -6.30
CA TYR A 123 -3.31 -5.30 -5.43
C TYR A 123 -3.04 -5.90 -4.04
N LEU A 124 -3.95 -6.71 -3.49
CA LEU A 124 -3.69 -7.43 -2.24
C LEU A 124 -2.55 -8.46 -2.39
N SER A 125 -2.56 -9.23 -3.48
CA SER A 125 -1.46 -10.16 -3.80
C SER A 125 -0.12 -9.43 -3.89
N ARG A 126 -0.08 -8.29 -4.59
CA ARG A 126 1.11 -7.45 -4.71
C ARG A 126 1.59 -6.90 -3.36
N ILE A 127 0.69 -6.39 -2.51
CA ILE A 127 1.03 -5.92 -1.16
C ILE A 127 1.69 -7.06 -0.37
N SER A 128 1.15 -8.28 -0.48
CA SER A 128 1.68 -9.45 0.20
C SER A 128 3.08 -9.86 -0.30
N ILE A 129 3.32 -9.83 -1.63
CA ILE A 129 4.62 -10.12 -2.23
C ILE A 129 5.65 -9.08 -1.80
N ARG A 130 5.28 -7.79 -1.84
CA ARG A 130 6.13 -6.69 -1.38
C ARG A 130 6.43 -6.78 0.11
N MET A 131 5.48 -7.23 0.93
CA MET A 131 5.70 -7.48 2.36
C MET A 131 6.78 -8.54 2.58
N LEU A 132 6.68 -9.68 1.90
CA LEU A 132 7.66 -10.77 2.01
C LEU A 132 9.06 -10.34 1.55
N ILE A 133 9.15 -9.70 0.38
CA ILE A 133 10.42 -9.20 -0.16
C ILE A 133 11.05 -8.17 0.80
N ASN A 134 10.27 -7.19 1.26
CA ASN A 134 10.76 -6.15 2.14
C ASN A 134 11.27 -6.73 3.47
N GLN A 135 10.56 -7.70 4.06
CA GLN A 135 11.00 -8.35 5.29
C GLN A 135 12.35 -9.04 5.11
N HIS A 136 12.54 -9.81 4.04
CA HIS A 136 13.82 -10.46 3.77
C HIS A 136 14.94 -9.44 3.57
N THR A 137 14.74 -8.47 2.68
CA THR A 137 15.78 -7.46 2.38
C THR A 137 16.14 -6.62 3.61
N LEU A 138 15.17 -6.17 4.40
CA LEU A 138 15.45 -5.34 5.58
C LEU A 138 16.12 -6.10 6.72
N LEU A 139 16.01 -7.42 6.76
CA LEU A 139 16.65 -8.25 7.78
C LEU A 139 18.04 -8.74 7.36
N PHE A 140 18.27 -8.98 6.05
CA PHE A 140 19.45 -9.71 5.58
C PHE A 140 20.34 -8.96 4.56
N ASP A 141 19.94 -7.79 4.05
CA ASP A 141 20.74 -7.00 3.08
C ASP A 141 21.96 -6.28 3.71
N GLY A 142 22.37 -6.66 4.92
CA GLY A 142 23.51 -6.08 5.65
C GLY A 142 23.32 -4.61 6.08
N SER A 143 22.27 -3.94 5.63
CA SER A 143 21.91 -2.59 6.00
C SER A 143 20.93 -2.61 7.19
N THR A 144 21.46 -2.48 8.42
CA THR A 144 20.58 -2.10 9.54
C THR A 144 19.91 -0.79 9.16
N ASN A 145 18.58 -0.75 9.04
CA ASN A 145 17.86 0.48 8.69
C ASN A 145 18.24 1.58 9.70
N PRO A 146 19.11 2.55 9.35
CA PRO A 146 19.67 3.48 10.32
C PRO A 146 18.60 4.40 10.88
N ALA A 147 17.54 4.64 10.09
CA ALA A 147 16.43 5.49 10.48
C ALA A 147 15.53 4.82 11.54
N HIS A 148 15.43 3.49 11.55
CA HIS A 148 14.53 2.77 12.45
C HIS A 148 15.16 1.49 13.03
N PRO A 149 16.17 1.62 13.91
CA PRO A 149 16.92 0.49 14.46
C PRO A 149 16.09 -0.42 15.40
N LYS A 150 14.88 -0.01 15.79
CA LYS A 150 13.97 -0.78 16.65
C LYS A 150 13.00 -1.66 15.88
N HIS A 151 12.87 -1.47 14.57
CA HIS A 151 11.95 -2.26 13.75
C HIS A 151 12.48 -3.67 13.53
N ILE A 152 11.56 -4.60 13.28
CA ILE A 152 11.85 -5.96 12.80
C ILE A 152 11.44 -5.99 11.33
N GLY A 153 12.42 -5.83 10.44
CA GLY A 153 12.15 -5.57 9.04
C GLY A 153 11.35 -4.27 8.87
N SER A 154 10.16 -4.38 8.28
CA SER A 154 9.20 -3.25 8.15
C SER A 154 8.19 -3.13 9.31
N ILE A 155 8.22 -4.03 10.29
CA ILE A 155 7.26 -4.06 11.41
C ILE A 155 7.83 -3.29 12.59
N ASP A 156 7.05 -2.35 13.12
CA ASP A 156 7.32 -1.70 14.41
C ASP A 156 6.52 -2.41 15.51
N PRO A 157 7.20 -3.06 16.47
CA PRO A 157 6.52 -3.70 17.60
C PRO A 157 5.87 -2.72 18.58
N HIS A 158 6.21 -1.43 18.52
CA HIS A 158 5.66 -0.38 19.40
C HIS A 158 5.22 0.82 18.56
N CYS A 159 4.50 0.57 17.46
CA CYS A 159 4.02 1.58 16.54
C CYS A 159 3.08 2.55 17.24
N ASN A 160 3.53 3.79 17.46
CA ASN A 160 2.71 4.85 18.03
C ASN A 160 1.77 5.43 16.96
N VAL A 161 0.48 5.15 17.09
CA VAL A 161 -0.53 5.47 16.07
C VAL A 161 -0.65 6.98 15.87
N ALA A 162 -0.66 7.76 16.97
CA ALA A 162 -0.78 9.21 16.90
C ALA A 162 0.39 9.86 16.15
N ASN A 163 1.60 9.33 16.26
CA ASN A 163 2.76 9.83 15.49
C ASN A 163 2.58 9.57 13.99
N VAL A 164 2.14 8.37 13.60
CA VAL A 164 1.89 8.06 12.18
C VAL A 164 0.77 8.95 11.60
N VAL A 165 -0.25 9.26 12.40
CA VAL A 165 -1.30 10.24 12.04
C VAL A 165 -0.71 11.62 11.78
N ARG A 166 0.16 12.11 12.68
CA ARG A 166 0.81 13.42 12.52
C ARG A 166 1.70 13.46 11.29
N ASP A 167 2.50 12.42 11.05
CA ASP A 167 3.39 12.35 9.89
C ASP A 167 2.61 12.36 8.57
N ALA A 168 1.55 11.56 8.47
CA ALA A 168 0.67 11.54 7.30
C ALA A 168 -0.03 12.88 7.07
N TYR A 169 -0.53 13.50 8.14
CA TYR A 169 -1.13 14.83 8.08
C TYR A 169 -0.13 15.88 7.61
N ASN A 170 1.09 15.93 8.17
CA ASN A 170 2.10 16.94 7.84
C ASN A 170 2.46 16.92 6.35
N MET A 171 2.62 15.72 5.77
CA MET A 171 2.89 15.57 4.34
C MET A 171 1.69 15.91 3.46
N ALA A 172 0.47 15.54 3.88
CA ALA A 172 -0.74 15.94 3.16
C ALA A 172 -0.96 17.46 3.23
N LYS A 173 -0.69 18.09 4.39
CA LYS A 173 -0.76 19.54 4.63
C LYS A 173 0.21 20.27 3.71
N LEU A 174 1.46 19.81 3.62
CA LEU A 174 2.47 20.39 2.72
C LEU A 174 2.00 20.39 1.26
N LEU A 175 1.38 19.29 0.80
CA LEU A 175 0.80 19.24 -0.54
C LEU A 175 -0.40 20.18 -0.67
N CYS A 176 -1.31 20.17 0.29
CA CYS A 176 -2.49 21.03 0.30
C CYS A 176 -2.10 22.52 0.25
N ASP A 177 -1.14 22.95 1.08
CA ASP A 177 -0.62 24.31 1.10
C ASP A 177 0.02 24.68 -0.25
N LYS A 178 0.75 23.75 -0.88
CA LYS A 178 1.34 23.99 -2.20
C LYS A 178 0.30 24.19 -3.31
N TYR A 179 -0.83 23.47 -3.27
CA TYR A 179 -1.86 23.54 -4.31
C TYR A 179 -2.91 24.62 -4.06
N TYR A 180 -3.32 24.81 -2.81
CA TYR A 180 -4.45 25.66 -2.44
C TYR A 180 -4.05 26.90 -1.62
N MET A 181 -2.77 27.04 -1.22
CA MET A 181 -2.27 28.11 -0.34
C MET A 181 -2.96 28.18 1.03
N ALA A 182 -3.70 27.13 1.40
CA ALA A 182 -4.42 26.98 2.65
C ALA A 182 -4.62 25.49 2.96
N SER A 183 -4.71 25.16 4.25
CA SER A 183 -5.00 23.80 4.73
C SER A 183 -5.73 23.84 6.08
N PRO A 184 -6.62 22.86 6.34
CA PRO A 184 -7.27 22.74 7.65
C PRO A 184 -6.27 22.28 8.71
N GLU A 185 -6.52 22.67 9.97
CA GLU A 185 -5.75 22.20 11.13
C GLU A 185 -6.12 20.76 11.54
N LEU A 186 -5.28 20.13 12.37
CA LEU A 186 -5.49 18.77 12.89
C LEU A 186 -5.85 18.79 14.38
N GLU A 187 -6.93 18.11 14.74
CA GLU A 187 -7.30 17.79 16.13
C GLU A 187 -7.21 16.27 16.33
N ILE A 188 -6.39 15.79 17.26
CA ILE A 188 -6.27 14.35 17.59
C ILE A 188 -6.82 14.08 18.98
N GLU A 189 -7.70 13.08 19.10
CA GLU A 189 -8.20 12.55 20.35
C GLU A 189 -7.83 11.06 20.46
N GLU A 190 -7.21 10.66 21.56
CA GLU A 190 -6.87 9.26 21.84
C GLU A 190 -7.76 8.71 22.97
N VAL A 191 -8.37 7.55 22.73
CA VAL A 191 -9.20 6.83 23.68
C VAL A 191 -8.65 5.41 23.83
N ASN A 192 -7.86 5.19 24.89
CA ASN A 192 -7.31 3.87 25.18
C ASN A 192 -8.15 3.19 26.27
N ALA A 193 -9.07 2.31 25.87
CA ALA A 193 -9.96 1.60 26.80
C ALA A 193 -9.20 0.58 27.67
N CYS A 194 -8.04 0.12 27.21
CA CYS A 194 -7.19 -0.81 27.95
C CYS A 194 -6.34 -0.09 29.01
N ASN A 195 -5.91 1.15 28.75
CA ASN A 195 -5.18 1.98 29.71
C ASN A 195 -5.28 3.47 29.35
N SER A 196 -6.10 4.23 30.09
CA SER A 196 -6.42 5.63 29.78
C SER A 196 -5.24 6.60 29.84
N GLU A 197 -4.16 6.26 30.54
CA GLU A 197 -2.99 7.14 30.70
C GLU A 197 -1.88 6.84 29.68
N GLN A 198 -2.00 5.76 28.91
CA GLN A 198 -0.99 5.36 27.95
C GLN A 198 -1.37 5.71 26.50
N PRO A 199 -0.39 6.16 25.68
CA PRO A 199 -0.62 6.39 24.27
C PRO A 199 -0.99 5.08 23.56
N VAL A 200 -1.72 5.19 22.44
CA VAL A 200 -2.14 4.03 21.68
C VAL A 200 -0.96 3.50 20.84
N ASN A 201 -0.43 2.34 21.24
CA ASN A 201 0.64 1.65 20.54
C ASN A 201 0.17 0.26 20.06
N ILE A 202 0.55 -0.13 18.85
CA ILE A 202 0.24 -1.45 18.27
C ILE A 202 1.47 -2.06 17.59
N VAL A 203 1.42 -3.37 17.31
CA VAL A 203 2.37 -4.03 16.42
C VAL A 203 1.86 -3.89 14.99
N TYR A 204 2.54 -3.11 14.15
CA TYR A 204 2.07 -2.86 12.78
C TYR A 204 3.21 -2.51 11.83
N VAL A 205 2.89 -2.40 10.53
CA VAL A 205 3.78 -1.85 9.52
C VAL A 205 3.49 -0.34 9.37
N PRO A 206 4.31 0.57 9.92
CA PRO A 206 3.97 2.00 9.98
C PRO A 206 3.73 2.62 8.59
N SER A 207 4.45 2.16 7.57
CA SER A 207 4.29 2.64 6.20
C SER A 207 2.94 2.28 5.57
N HIS A 208 2.33 1.15 5.95
CA HIS A 208 0.99 0.78 5.50
C HIS A 208 -0.05 1.71 6.14
N LEU A 209 0.08 1.97 7.44
CA LEU A 209 -0.80 2.88 8.16
C LEU A 209 -0.67 4.32 7.64
N TYR A 210 0.56 4.78 7.45
CA TYR A 210 0.86 6.07 6.85
C TYR A 210 0.19 6.23 5.50
N HIS A 211 0.30 5.23 4.59
CA HIS A 211 -0.30 5.31 3.26
C HIS A 211 -1.82 5.45 3.32
N MET A 212 -2.50 4.67 4.17
CA MET A 212 -3.96 4.78 4.35
C MET A 212 -4.35 6.19 4.84
N LEU A 213 -3.68 6.68 5.89
CA LEU A 213 -3.99 7.98 6.48
C LEU A 213 -3.67 9.13 5.55
N PHE A 214 -2.55 9.07 4.83
CA PHE A 214 -2.12 10.09 3.89
C PHE A 214 -3.13 10.27 2.74
N GLU A 215 -3.62 9.17 2.15
CA GLU A 215 -4.65 9.24 1.12
C GLU A 215 -5.98 9.80 1.66
N LEU A 216 -6.39 9.39 2.86
CA LEU A 216 -7.59 9.94 3.50
C LEU A 216 -7.44 11.44 3.82
N PHE A 217 -6.28 11.87 4.34
CA PHE A 217 -6.02 13.27 4.62
C PHE A 217 -6.05 14.13 3.36
N LYS A 218 -5.45 13.68 2.24
CA LYS A 218 -5.54 14.40 0.96
C LYS A 218 -6.99 14.62 0.54
N ASN A 219 -7.82 13.58 0.64
CA ASN A 219 -9.25 13.65 0.29
C ASN A 219 -10.01 14.61 1.21
N ALA A 220 -9.82 14.49 2.53
CA ALA A 220 -10.46 15.33 3.52
C ALA A 220 -10.05 16.81 3.40
N MET A 221 -8.76 17.08 3.17
CA MET A 221 -8.23 18.42 2.96
C MET A 221 -8.80 19.04 1.69
N ARG A 222 -8.75 18.32 0.56
CA ARG A 222 -9.34 18.77 -0.70
C ARG A 222 -10.82 19.12 -0.53
N ALA A 223 -11.61 18.20 0.03
CA ALA A 223 -13.05 18.42 0.24
C ALA A 223 -13.33 19.62 1.15
N THR A 224 -12.53 19.79 2.21
CA THR A 224 -12.69 20.91 3.15
C THR A 224 -12.36 22.25 2.50
N VAL A 225 -11.26 22.33 1.75
CA VAL A 225 -10.84 23.57 1.07
C VAL A 225 -11.81 23.94 -0.05
N GLU A 226 -12.13 23.01 -0.95
CA GLU A 226 -13.01 23.27 -2.11
C GLU A 226 -14.45 23.65 -1.66
N SER A 227 -14.91 23.16 -0.52
CA SER A 227 -16.23 23.52 0.01
C SER A 227 -16.27 24.86 0.77
N HIS A 228 -15.10 25.43 1.09
CA HIS A 228 -14.96 26.62 1.93
C HIS A 228 -14.16 27.74 1.25
N GLU A 229 -14.11 27.78 -0.09
CA GLU A 229 -13.35 28.79 -0.86
C GLU A 229 -13.65 30.24 -0.45
N ASN A 230 -14.89 30.54 -0.05
CA ASN A 230 -15.31 31.87 0.38
C ASN A 230 -15.24 32.10 1.90
N SER A 231 -14.75 31.12 2.67
CA SER A 231 -14.67 31.20 4.13
C SER A 231 -13.27 31.59 4.58
N PRO A 232 -13.11 32.57 5.49
CA PRO A 232 -11.80 32.99 5.97
C PRO A 232 -11.14 31.98 6.92
N ARG A 233 -11.87 30.94 7.35
CA ARG A 233 -11.41 29.91 8.27
C ARG A 233 -11.88 28.54 7.81
N LEU A 234 -10.94 27.59 7.80
CA LEU A 234 -11.22 26.19 7.47
C LEU A 234 -11.51 25.41 8.77
N PRO A 235 -12.54 24.55 8.78
CA PRO A 235 -12.76 23.67 9.93
C PRO A 235 -11.63 22.64 10.05
N ALA A 236 -11.19 22.36 11.28
CA ALA A 236 -10.17 21.36 11.54
C ALA A 236 -10.64 19.95 11.18
N ILE A 237 -9.72 19.12 10.71
CA ILE A 237 -9.93 17.68 10.54
C ILE A 237 -9.71 17.02 11.90
N ARG A 238 -10.71 16.26 12.35
CA ARG A 238 -10.69 15.56 13.63
C ARG A 238 -10.34 14.10 13.44
N VAL A 239 -9.33 13.61 14.15
CA VAL A 239 -8.95 12.20 14.17
C VAL A 239 -9.15 11.65 15.57
N MET A 240 -9.99 10.64 15.69
CA MET A 240 -10.16 9.86 16.91
C MET A 240 -9.44 8.52 16.76
N VAL A 241 -8.54 8.22 17.68
CA VAL A 241 -7.83 6.94 17.76
C VAL A 241 -8.35 6.21 18.99
N ALA A 242 -9.10 5.12 18.79
CA ALA A 242 -9.69 4.34 19.86
C ALA A 242 -9.09 2.92 19.88
N LEU A 243 -8.56 2.50 21.03
CA LEU A 243 -8.06 1.14 21.27
C LEU A 243 -9.01 0.41 22.22
N GLY A 244 -9.66 -0.63 21.72
CA GLY A 244 -10.45 -1.60 22.49
C GLY A 244 -9.64 -2.84 22.88
N GLN A 245 -10.34 -3.89 23.32
CA GLN A 245 -9.71 -5.18 23.64
C GLN A 245 -9.24 -5.92 22.39
N GLU A 246 -9.99 -5.83 21.29
CA GLU A 246 -9.69 -6.51 20.02
C GLU A 246 -9.38 -5.51 18.90
N ASP A 247 -10.10 -4.39 18.86
CA ASP A 247 -10.05 -3.45 17.75
C ASP A 247 -9.17 -2.23 18.03
N LEU A 248 -8.42 -1.82 17.00
CA LEU A 248 -7.95 -0.44 16.86
C LEU A 248 -8.81 0.26 15.80
N SER A 249 -9.48 1.34 16.20
CA SER A 249 -10.29 2.18 15.31
C SER A 249 -9.65 3.56 15.13
N ILE A 250 -9.47 3.98 13.88
CA ILE A 250 -9.03 5.35 13.55
C ILE A 250 -10.12 6.01 12.71
N ARG A 251 -10.79 6.99 13.30
CA ARG A 251 -11.87 7.73 12.65
C ARG A 251 -11.39 9.13 12.27
N MET A 252 -11.32 9.39 10.97
CA MET A 252 -11.10 10.73 10.42
C MET A 252 -12.45 11.39 10.11
N SER A 253 -12.65 12.61 10.58
CA SER A 253 -13.87 13.38 10.36
C SER A 253 -13.53 14.77 9.82
N ASP A 254 -14.02 15.06 8.63
CA ASP A 254 -13.94 16.38 8.00
C ASP A 254 -15.31 17.07 7.94
N ARG A 255 -15.33 18.33 7.47
CA ARG A 255 -16.56 19.08 7.19
C ARG A 255 -16.61 19.54 5.73
N GLY A 256 -16.17 18.69 4.80
CA GLY A 256 -16.09 18.98 3.37
C GLY A 256 -17.39 18.73 2.59
N MET A 257 -18.55 19.08 3.16
CA MET A 257 -19.91 18.91 2.57
C MET A 257 -20.38 17.46 2.30
N GLY A 258 -19.52 16.46 2.49
CA GLY A 258 -19.85 15.05 2.40
C GLY A 258 -20.16 14.56 0.97
N VAL A 259 -20.64 13.32 0.87
CA VAL A 259 -20.93 12.65 -0.41
C VAL A 259 -22.32 12.02 -0.35
N PRO A 260 -23.17 12.17 -1.38
CA PRO A 260 -24.47 11.49 -1.44
C PRO A 260 -24.32 9.98 -1.34
N LEU A 261 -25.20 9.31 -0.57
CA LEU A 261 -25.13 7.86 -0.31
C LEU A 261 -24.98 7.02 -1.60
N ARG A 262 -25.70 7.37 -2.67
CA ARG A 262 -25.64 6.71 -3.99
C ARG A 262 -24.25 6.73 -4.66
N LYS A 263 -23.32 7.54 -4.19
CA LYS A 263 -21.95 7.65 -4.73
C LYS A 263 -20.91 6.95 -3.85
N ILE A 264 -21.26 6.54 -2.62
CA ILE A 264 -20.29 5.98 -1.66
C ILE A 264 -19.63 4.71 -2.20
N GLU A 265 -20.42 3.75 -2.70
CA GLU A 265 -19.87 2.52 -3.28
C GLU A 265 -18.97 2.79 -4.49
N ARG A 266 -19.27 3.86 -5.25
CA ARG A 266 -18.48 4.24 -6.42
C ARG A 266 -17.09 4.75 -6.05
N LEU A 267 -16.89 5.31 -4.84
CA LEU A 267 -15.58 5.80 -4.42
C LEU A 267 -14.52 4.69 -4.31
N PHE A 268 -14.96 3.44 -4.15
CA PHE A 268 -14.10 2.26 -4.09
C PHE A 268 -13.96 1.55 -5.45
N SER A 269 -14.66 2.03 -6.48
CA SER A 269 -14.57 1.45 -7.83
C SER A 269 -13.35 2.00 -8.56
N TYR A 270 -12.46 1.13 -9.03
CA TYR A 270 -11.27 1.54 -9.80
C TYR A 270 -11.61 2.26 -11.12
N MET A 271 -12.80 2.02 -11.67
CA MET A 271 -13.29 2.67 -12.89
C MET A 271 -13.86 4.08 -12.67
N TYR A 272 -13.94 4.53 -11.41
CA TYR A 272 -14.55 5.78 -11.00
C TYR A 272 -13.55 6.68 -10.29
N SER A 273 -13.42 7.93 -10.75
CA SER A 273 -12.62 8.95 -10.09
C SER A 273 -13.35 10.29 -10.13
N THR A 274 -13.18 11.07 -9.07
CA THR A 274 -13.63 12.47 -8.96
C THR A 274 -12.49 13.46 -9.10
N ALA A 275 -11.25 12.99 -9.26
CA ALA A 275 -10.10 13.82 -9.56
C ALA A 275 -10.01 14.10 -11.07
N PRO A 276 -9.71 15.34 -11.48
CA PRO A 276 -9.37 15.62 -12.87
C PRO A 276 -8.12 14.82 -13.26
N THR A 277 -8.03 14.41 -14.52
CA THR A 277 -6.80 13.86 -15.08
C THR A 277 -5.69 14.90 -14.94
N PRO A 278 -4.50 14.56 -14.41
CA PRO A 278 -3.38 15.48 -14.38
C PRO A 278 -3.09 15.99 -15.80
N GLN A 279 -3.02 17.32 -15.97
CA GLN A 279 -2.53 17.94 -17.20
C GLN A 279 -1.00 17.95 -17.22
#